data_AF-X1R339-F1
#
_entry.id   AF-X1R339-F1
#
_cell.length_a   1.000
_cell.length_b   1.000
_cell.length_c   1.000
_cell.angle_alpha   90.00
_cell.angle_beta   90.00
_cell.angle_gamma   90.00
#
_symmetry.space_group_name_H-M   'P 1'
#
loop_
_entity.id
_entity.type
_entity.pdbx_description
1 polymer ?
#
loop_
_entity_poly.entity_id
_entity_poly.type
_entity_poly.pdbx_seq_one_letter_code
_entity_poly.pdbx_strand_id
1 'polypeptide(L)'
;MQHSDDQLYVQIDKLYKSFRELRRRTDFKKAVTGGVWFFQIKKSKTDGCWHPHIHAVVTGDFFPRRRLSRIWCEITCGSLVTEIRAIKDPAGAANEVARYATSPGDISSMSPDDGLEMADAMHGRRICGTWGTD
;
A
#
# COMPACT_ATOMS: atom_id res chain seq x y z
N MET A 1 -7.70 0.70 -1.31
CA MET A 1 -8.58 1.37 -2.31
C MET A 1 -10.00 0.89 -2.04
N GLN A 2 -11.06 1.58 -2.48
CA GLN A 2 -12.37 0.91 -2.55
C GLN A 2 -12.19 -0.33 -3.43
N HIS A 3 -12.77 -1.45 -3.01
CA HIS A 3 -12.71 -2.70 -3.75
C HIS A 3 -13.48 -2.55 -5.08
N SER A 4 -13.03 -3.25 -6.10
CA SER A 4 -13.72 -3.34 -7.38
C SER A 4 -13.64 -4.77 -7.91
N ASP A 5 -14.52 -5.07 -8.87
CA ASP A 5 -14.50 -6.32 -9.63
C ASP A 5 -13.44 -6.31 -10.75
N ASP A 6 -12.57 -5.29 -10.78
CA ASP A 6 -11.50 -5.20 -11.76
C ASP A 6 -10.44 -6.27 -11.50
N GLN A 7 -9.76 -6.68 -12.58
CA GLN A 7 -8.61 -7.59 -12.47
C GLN A 7 -7.51 -7.01 -11.58
N LEU A 8 -6.81 -7.88 -10.83
CA LEU A 8 -5.85 -7.46 -9.82
C LEU A 8 -4.78 -6.49 -10.36
N TYR A 9 -4.27 -6.72 -11.58
CA TYR A 9 -3.25 -5.86 -12.17
C TYR A 9 -3.73 -4.41 -12.36
N VAL A 10 -5.00 -4.21 -12.72
CA VAL A 10 -5.62 -2.87 -12.90
C VAL A 10 -5.65 -2.16 -11.55
N GLN A 11 -6.04 -2.87 -10.51
CA GLN A 11 -6.09 -2.32 -9.16
C GLN A 11 -4.70 -1.96 -8.63
N ILE A 12 -3.69 -2.81 -8.89
CA ILE A 12 -2.28 -2.54 -8.54
C ILE A 12 -1.77 -1.30 -9.29
N ASP A 13 -2.01 -1.18 -10.59
CA ASP A 13 -1.56 -0.03 -11.38
C ASP A 13 -2.20 1.28 -10.90
N LYS A 14 -3.50 1.26 -10.60
CA LYS A 14 -4.21 2.40 -10.02
C LYS A 14 -3.65 2.77 -8.65
N LEU A 15 -3.37 1.77 -7.81
CA LEU A 15 -2.80 1.97 -6.47
C LEU A 15 -1.39 2.57 -6.56
N TYR A 16 -0.57 2.09 -7.49
CA TYR A 16 0.78 2.58 -7.72
C TYR A 16 0.79 4.04 -8.19
N LYS A 17 -0.07 4.37 -9.16
CA LYS A 17 -0.27 5.75 -9.64
C LYS A 17 -0.75 6.67 -8.51
N SER A 18 -1.73 6.22 -7.73
CA SER A 18 -2.30 6.98 -6.61
C SER A 18 -1.25 7.26 -5.52
N PHE A 19 -0.44 6.25 -5.16
CA PHE A 19 0.61 6.43 -4.16
C PHE A 19 1.75 7.33 -4.65
N ARG A 20 2.10 7.24 -5.94
CA ARG A 20 3.03 8.19 -6.55
C ARG A 20 2.49 9.62 -6.47
N GLU A 21 1.21 9.82 -6.77
CA GLU A 21 0.58 11.14 -6.72
C GLU A 21 0.56 11.70 -5.28
N LEU A 22 0.20 10.88 -4.29
CA LEU A 22 0.22 11.26 -2.87
C LEU A 22 1.59 11.79 -2.47
N ARG A 23 2.65 11.06 -2.81
CA ARG A 23 4.03 11.46 -2.48
C ARG A 23 4.50 12.74 -3.18
N ARG A 24 3.81 13.18 -4.24
CA ARG A 24 4.09 14.44 -4.96
C ARG A 24 3.31 15.62 -4.39
N ARG A 25 2.27 15.39 -3.58
CA ARG A 25 1.50 16.49 -2.95
C ARG A 25 2.41 17.31 -2.05
N THR A 26 2.38 18.63 -2.22
CA THR A 26 3.32 19.55 -1.57
C THR A 26 3.32 19.43 -0.05
N ASP A 27 2.16 19.27 0.56
CA ASP A 27 2.05 19.11 2.00
C ASP A 27 2.57 17.76 2.49
N PHE A 28 2.27 16.67 1.78
CA PHE A 28 2.83 15.36 2.10
C PHE A 28 4.35 15.37 1.96
N LYS A 29 4.89 15.91 0.86
CA LYS A 29 6.33 16.00 0.60
C LYS A 29 7.08 16.88 1.62
N LYS A 30 6.42 17.92 2.16
CA LYS A 30 7.01 18.77 3.20
C LYS A 30 7.14 18.04 4.54
N ALA A 31 6.17 17.19 4.87
CA ALA A 31 6.19 16.46 6.12
C ALA A 31 7.00 15.16 6.04
N VAL A 32 6.90 14.44 4.92
CA VAL A 32 7.50 13.11 4.74
C VAL A 32 8.74 13.20 3.85
N THR A 33 9.91 13.03 4.46
CA THR A 33 11.22 13.16 3.79
C THR A 33 11.66 11.90 3.07
N GLY A 34 11.14 10.74 3.49
CA GLY A 34 11.53 9.45 2.94
C GLY A 34 10.66 8.32 3.49
N GLY A 35 10.96 7.11 3.05
CA GLY A 35 10.31 5.92 3.59
C GLY A 35 10.54 4.66 2.78
N VAL A 36 9.98 3.58 3.30
CA VAL A 36 9.89 2.27 2.67
C VAL A 36 8.42 1.88 2.55
N TRP A 37 8.04 1.27 1.42
CA TRP A 37 6.68 0.83 1.15
C TRP A 37 6.64 -0.60 0.63
N PHE A 38 5.50 -1.26 0.84
CA PHE A 38 5.24 -2.65 0.47
C PHE A 38 3.79 -2.81 0.00
N PHE A 39 3.57 -3.69 -0.98
CA PHE A 39 2.24 -4.16 -1.27
C PHE A 39 1.79 -5.21 -0.25
N GLN A 40 0.51 -5.13 0.12
CA GLN A 40 -0.23 -6.23 0.74
C GLN A 40 -1.43 -6.53 -0.14
N ILE A 41 -1.48 -7.74 -0.70
CA ILE A 41 -2.58 -8.24 -1.52
C ILE A 41 -3.38 -9.21 -0.67
N LYS A 42 -4.67 -8.92 -0.51
CA LYS A 42 -5.63 -9.82 0.12
C LYS A 42 -6.77 -10.07 -0.84
N LYS A 43 -7.32 -11.28 -0.84
CA LYS A 43 -8.62 -11.57 -1.43
C LYS A 43 -9.64 -11.72 -0.31
N SER A 44 -10.77 -11.04 -0.43
CA SER A 44 -11.83 -11.14 0.55
C SER A 44 -12.54 -12.48 0.39
N LYS A 45 -12.78 -13.15 1.52
CA LYS A 45 -13.51 -14.42 1.56
C LYS A 45 -15.03 -14.23 1.42
N THR A 46 -15.51 -12.99 1.57
CA THR A 46 -16.95 -12.68 1.60
C THR A 46 -17.48 -12.42 0.20
N ASP A 47 -16.77 -11.62 -0.60
CA ASP A 47 -17.18 -11.18 -1.93
C ASP A 47 -16.22 -11.64 -3.04
N GLY A 48 -15.12 -12.33 -2.69
CA GLY A 48 -14.13 -12.80 -3.67
C GLY A 48 -13.32 -11.68 -4.31
N CYS A 49 -13.45 -10.43 -3.85
CA CYS A 49 -12.78 -9.29 -4.45
C CYS A 49 -11.31 -9.19 -4.00
N TRP A 50 -10.47 -8.63 -4.86
CA TRP A 50 -9.10 -8.25 -4.48
C TRP A 50 -9.07 -6.94 -3.68
N HIS A 51 -8.19 -6.89 -2.70
CA HIS A 51 -7.94 -5.73 -1.83
C HIS A 51 -6.45 -5.45 -1.76
N PRO A 52 -5.88 -4.81 -2.80
CA PRO A 52 -4.50 -4.37 -2.77
C PRO A 52 -4.34 -3.14 -1.88
N HIS A 53 -3.34 -3.19 -1.00
CA HIS A 53 -2.96 -2.13 -0.09
C HIS A 53 -1.48 -1.79 -0.22
N ILE A 54 -1.14 -0.54 0.09
CA ILE A 54 0.24 -0.13 0.34
C ILE A 54 0.38 0.11 1.83
N HIS A 55 1.35 -0.57 2.43
CA HIS A 55 1.87 -0.26 3.76
C HIS A 55 3.16 0.53 3.60
N ALA A 56 3.37 1.53 4.44
CA ALA A 56 4.58 2.34 4.39
C ALA A 56 5.05 2.74 5.79
N VAL A 57 6.37 2.67 5.98
CA VAL A 57 7.07 3.30 7.10
C VAL A 57 7.78 4.53 6.57
N VAL A 58 7.54 5.67 7.19
CA VAL A 58 7.95 6.98 6.68
C VAL A 58 8.79 7.73 7.70
N THR A 59 9.71 8.54 7.21
CA THR A 59 10.51 9.48 8.00
C THR A 59 9.99 10.91 7.82
N GLY A 60 10.05 11.70 8.88
CA GLY A 60 9.66 13.12 8.88
C GLY A 60 8.62 13.45 9.94
N ASP A 61 7.89 14.54 9.72
CA ASP A 61 6.87 15.05 10.63
C ASP A 61 5.60 14.20 10.61
N PHE A 62 4.92 14.12 11.75
CA PHE A 62 3.66 13.40 11.85
C PHE A 62 2.59 14.05 10.95
N PHE A 63 2.14 13.31 9.94
CA PHE A 63 1.09 13.78 9.04
C PHE A 63 -0.30 13.45 9.58
N PRO A 64 -1.19 14.43 9.81
CA PRO A 64 -2.50 14.15 10.43
C PRO A 64 -3.37 13.20 9.58
N ARG A 65 -3.90 12.13 10.19
CA ARG A 65 -4.76 11.13 9.54
C ARG A 65 -5.90 11.73 8.72
N ARG A 66 -6.61 12.72 9.28
CA ARG A 66 -7.74 13.38 8.60
C ARG A 66 -7.30 14.05 7.30
N ARG A 67 -6.13 14.69 7.31
CA ARG A 67 -5.56 15.35 6.13
C ARG A 67 -5.11 14.31 5.11
N LEU A 68 -4.45 13.24 5.55
CA LEU A 68 -4.01 12.15 4.68
C LEU A 68 -5.20 11.50 3.98
N SER A 69 -6.24 11.18 4.74
CA SER A 69 -7.46 10.55 4.24
C SER A 69 -8.19 11.44 3.24
N ARG A 70 -8.23 12.77 3.46
CA ARG A 70 -8.78 13.72 2.48
C ARG A 70 -8.01 13.71 1.15
N ILE A 71 -6.70 13.86 1.21
CA ILE A 71 -5.83 13.87 0.01
C ILE A 71 -5.96 12.55 -0.75
N TRP A 72 -5.97 11.44 -0.02
CA TRP A 72 -6.13 10.11 -0.62
C TRP A 72 -7.49 9.94 -1.27
N CYS A 73 -8.56 10.43 -0.65
CA CYS A 73 -9.91 10.43 -1.21
C CYS A 73 -9.96 11.20 -2.52
N GLU A 74 -9.34 12.39 -2.58
CA GLU A 74 -9.23 13.19 -3.80
C GLU A 74 -8.49 12.43 -4.91
N ILE A 75 -7.35 11.82 -4.60
CA ILE A 75 -6.51 11.11 -5.59
C ILE A 75 -7.20 9.85 -6.12
N THR A 76 -7.85 9.10 -5.24
CA THR A 76 -8.44 7.80 -5.57
C THR A 76 -9.90 7.87 -5.98
N CYS A 77 -10.48 9.06 -5.94
CA CYS A 77 -11.91 9.32 -6.16
C CYS A 77 -12.81 8.48 -5.23
N GLY A 78 -12.50 8.43 -3.93
CA GLY A 78 -13.39 7.84 -2.91
C GLY A 78 -12.77 6.87 -1.92
N SER A 79 -11.48 6.52 -2.03
CA SER A 79 -10.83 5.67 -1.03
C SER A 79 -10.32 6.49 0.15
N LEU A 80 -10.50 5.99 1.37
CA LEU A 80 -10.01 6.63 2.59
C LEU A 80 -8.76 5.93 3.12
N VAL A 81 -7.86 6.69 3.75
CA VAL A 81 -6.80 6.09 4.57
C VAL A 81 -7.37 5.75 5.93
N THR A 82 -7.19 4.50 6.32
CA THR A 82 -7.72 3.92 7.56
C THR A 82 -6.80 4.19 8.75
N GLU A 83 -5.47 4.15 8.55
CA GLU A 83 -4.51 4.18 9.65
C GLU A 83 -3.27 5.02 9.32
N ILE A 84 -2.82 5.81 10.30
CA ILE A 84 -1.47 6.36 10.40
C ILE A 84 -1.17 6.56 11.89
N ARG A 85 0.01 6.12 12.33
CA ARG A 85 0.44 6.16 13.73
C ARG A 85 1.92 6.47 13.82
N ALA A 86 2.31 7.20 14.86
CA ALA A 86 3.72 7.36 15.20
C ALA A 86 4.27 6.01 15.69
N ILE A 87 5.47 5.65 15.25
CA ILE A 87 6.15 4.44 15.71
C ILE A 87 6.70 4.72 17.11
N LYS A 88 6.21 3.97 18.10
CA LYS A 88 6.70 4.02 19.50
C LYS A 88 7.61 2.83 19.84
N ASP A 89 7.49 1.75 19.08
CA ASP A 89 8.28 0.53 19.20
C ASP A 89 8.97 0.24 17.86
N PRO A 90 10.25 0.62 17.70
CA PRO A 90 11.01 0.39 16.48
C PRO A 90 11.15 -1.10 16.13
N ALA A 91 11.22 -2.00 17.12
CA ALA A 91 11.34 -3.43 16.88
C ALA A 91 10.04 -4.01 16.32
N GLY A 92 8.90 -3.62 16.89
CA GLY A 92 7.58 -3.95 16.35
C GLY A 92 7.37 -3.44 14.93
N ALA A 93 7.80 -2.21 14.63
CA ALA A 93 7.74 -1.67 13.28
C ALA A 93 8.64 -2.43 12.30
N ALA A 94 9.86 -2.80 12.71
CA ALA A 94 10.77 -3.60 11.89
C ALA A 94 10.17 -4.99 11.57
N ASN A 95 9.52 -5.64 12.53
CA ASN A 95 8.83 -6.92 12.30
C ASN A 95 7.67 -6.78 11.32
N GLU A 96 6.90 -5.69 11.40
CA GLU A 96 5.82 -5.40 10.47
C GLU A 96 6.34 -5.17 9.05
N VAL A 97 7.41 -4.40 8.90
CA VAL A 97 8.14 -4.20 7.64
C VAL A 97 8.66 -5.53 7.08
N ALA A 98 9.31 -6.34 7.91
CA ALA A 98 9.87 -7.64 7.52
C ALA A 98 8.79 -8.59 6.98
N ARG A 99 7.63 -8.67 7.66
CA ARG A 99 6.48 -9.48 7.23
C ARG A 99 6.05 -9.15 5.79
N TYR A 100 5.91 -7.86 5.49
CA TYR A 100 5.48 -7.40 4.16
C TYR A 100 6.57 -7.49 3.09
N ALA A 101 7.84 -7.38 3.49
CA ALA A 101 8.96 -7.59 2.60
C ALA A 101 9.05 -9.04 2.11
N THR A 102 8.73 -10.00 2.98
CA THR A 102 8.87 -11.44 2.66
C THR A 102 7.64 -12.04 2.00
N SER A 103 6.45 -11.51 2.27
CA SER A 103 5.21 -12.05 1.72
C SER A 103 4.17 -10.95 1.51
N PRO A 104 3.93 -10.52 0.26
CA PRO A 104 2.92 -9.53 -0.05
C PRO A 104 1.49 -10.11 0.07
N GLY A 105 1.32 -11.43 0.07
CA GLY A 105 0.04 -12.10 0.23
C GLY A 105 0.23 -13.57 0.62
N ASP A 106 -0.75 -14.15 1.31
CA ASP A 106 -0.69 -15.55 1.73
C ASP A 106 -1.09 -16.49 0.58
N ILE A 107 -0.14 -16.75 -0.32
CA ILE A 107 -0.30 -17.63 -1.49
C ILE A 107 -0.71 -19.05 -1.07
N SER A 108 -0.23 -19.52 0.08
CA SER A 108 -0.53 -20.87 0.56
C SER A 108 -2.01 -21.10 0.86
N SER A 109 -2.74 -20.01 1.12
CA SER A 109 -4.17 -20.02 1.41
C SER A 109 -5.06 -19.76 0.18
N MET A 110 -4.45 -19.52 -0.99
CA MET A 110 -5.15 -19.16 -2.23
C MET A 110 -5.44 -20.39 -3.10
N SER A 111 -6.47 -20.29 -3.95
CA SER A 111 -6.66 -21.27 -5.02
C SER A 111 -5.52 -21.18 -6.05
N PRO A 112 -5.27 -22.23 -6.86
CA PRO A 112 -4.28 -22.16 -7.93
C PRO A 112 -4.52 -21.00 -8.91
N ASP A 113 -5.77 -20.73 -9.27
CA ASP A 113 -6.14 -19.65 -10.19
C ASP A 113 -5.84 -18.27 -9.58
N ASP A 114 -6.16 -18.07 -8.30
CA ASP A 114 -5.87 -16.84 -7.57
C ASP A 114 -4.36 -16.63 -7.42
N GLY A 115 -3.62 -17.71 -7.19
CA GLY A 115 -2.16 -17.71 -7.14
C GLY A 115 -1.52 -17.32 -8.47
N LEU A 116 -2.07 -17.81 -9.59
CA LEU A 116 -1.63 -17.44 -10.94
C LEU A 116 -1.94 -15.97 -11.26
N GLU A 117 -3.15 -15.50 -10.96
CA GLU A 117 -3.50 -14.09 -11.15
C GLU A 117 -2.58 -13.17 -10.33
N MET A 118 -2.31 -13.53 -9.07
CA MET A 118 -1.39 -12.76 -8.24
C MET A 118 0.05 -12.80 -8.77
N ALA A 119 0.54 -13.96 -9.21
CA ALA A 119 1.87 -14.09 -9.80
C ALA A 119 2.02 -13.22 -11.06
N ASP A 120 1.03 -13.25 -11.95
CA ASP A 120 1.03 -12.47 -13.20
C ASP A 120 0.90 -10.96 -12.93
N ALA A 121 -0.01 -10.58 -12.04
CA ALA A 121 -0.20 -9.19 -11.63
C ALA A 121 1.04 -8.61 -10.93
N MET A 122 1.91 -9.44 -10.35
CA MET A 122 3.14 -9.02 -9.68
C MET A 122 4.39 -9.16 -10.56
N HIS A 123 4.33 -9.97 -11.62
CA HIS A 123 5.46 -10.21 -12.52
C HIS A 123 6.01 -8.90 -13.09
N GLY A 124 7.34 -8.75 -13.08
CA GLY A 124 8.03 -7.56 -13.57
C GLY A 124 7.83 -6.27 -12.76
N ARG A 125 7.10 -6.31 -11.63
CA ARG A 125 6.80 -5.13 -10.81
C ARG A 125 7.65 -5.12 -9.54
N ARG A 126 8.00 -3.92 -9.08
CA ARG A 126 8.53 -3.74 -7.72
C ARG A 126 7.39 -3.95 -6.73
N ILE A 127 7.59 -4.88 -5.80
CA ILE A 127 6.60 -5.22 -4.76
C ILE A 127 6.81 -4.43 -3.46
N CYS A 128 8.02 -3.91 -3.31
CA CYS A 128 8.44 -3.00 -2.26
C CYS A 128 9.46 -2.00 -2.84
N GLY A 129 9.71 -0.93 -2.11
CA GLY A 129 10.74 0.02 -2.49
C GLY A 129 10.93 1.14 -1.47
N THR A 130 11.95 1.94 -1.70
CA THR A 130 12.28 3.11 -0.88
C THR A 130 12.12 4.40 -1.67
N TRP A 131 12.01 5.51 -0.97
CA TRP A 131 12.18 6.85 -1.52
C TRP A 131 12.75 7.78 -0.45
N GLY A 132 13.26 8.92 -0.91
CA GLY A 132 13.82 9.95 -0.06
C GLY A 132 15.08 10.51 -0.71
N THR A 133 15.55 11.60 -0.15
CA THR A 133 16.86 12.18 -0.46
C THR A 133 17.53 12.31 0.89
N ASP A 134 18.51 11.44 1.15
CA ASP A 134 19.46 11.65 2.24
C ASP A 134 20.25 12.95 2.02
#